data_AF-A0A2T1BX43-F1
#
_entry.id   AF-A0A2T1BX43-F1
#
_cell.length_a   1.000
_cell.length_b   1.000
_cell.length_c   1.000
_cell.angle_alpha   90.00
_cell.angle_beta   90.00
_cell.angle_gamma   90.00
#
_symmetry.space_group_name_H-M   'P 1'
#
loop_
_entity.id
_entity.type
_entity.pdbx_description
1 polymer ?
#
loop_
_entity_poly.entity_id
_entity_poly.type
_entity_poly.pdbx_seq_one_letter_code
_entity_poly.pdbx_strand_id
1 'polypeptide(L)'
;MKRVLEYSHSDARRFFLKEESYFNFDLPKYFVFGNVLQKVSQKLDNKSLSDFYSTYKEENSEKCKSCEPCNYDRVNYKLLNNKDGRYAWRPMQLIHPALYVSLAHIITQENHWNTIVTRFTDFSKNHNIECSSLPIEAGDNLSDQAETVSNWWQLTEQKSIELALDFEYLLHTDIVDCYSSIYTHSIAWALHTKEEGKKRKGDKKFIGNLIDKHLQNLTG
;
A
#
# COMPACT_ATOMS: atom_id res chain seq x y z
N MET A 1 16.64 11.91 7.52
CA MET A 1 15.44 11.11 7.22
C MET A 1 15.05 11.38 5.79
N LYS A 2 14.55 10.38 5.09
CA LYS A 2 14.11 10.56 3.70
C LYS A 2 12.71 9.99 3.54
N ARG A 3 11.77 10.81 3.04
CA ARG A 3 10.40 10.38 2.77
C ARG A 3 10.39 9.49 1.54
N VAL A 4 9.46 8.53 1.49
CA VAL A 4 9.41 7.57 0.38
C VAL A 4 9.31 8.25 -0.99
N LEU A 5 8.60 9.39 -1.09
CA LEU A 5 8.41 10.12 -2.34
C LEU A 5 9.67 10.83 -2.86
N GLU A 6 10.71 10.98 -2.03
CA GLU A 6 12.00 11.57 -2.42
C GLU A 6 12.93 10.52 -3.05
N TYR A 7 12.53 9.25 -3.09
CA TYR A 7 13.29 8.18 -3.71
C TYR A 7 13.14 8.14 -5.23
N SER A 8 14.22 7.70 -5.88
CA SER A 8 14.13 7.18 -7.24
C SER A 8 13.22 5.95 -7.27
N HIS A 9 12.73 5.56 -8.45
CA HIS A 9 11.86 4.39 -8.55
C HIS A 9 12.56 3.10 -8.05
N SER A 10 13.88 2.96 -8.25
CA SER A 10 14.67 1.82 -7.77
C SER A 10 14.86 1.85 -6.25
N ASP A 11 15.13 3.02 -5.67
CA ASP A 11 15.24 3.18 -4.22
C ASP A 11 13.89 2.96 -3.52
N ALA A 12 12.80 3.43 -4.13
CA ALA A 12 11.44 3.17 -3.64
C ALA A 12 11.13 1.67 -3.67
N ARG A 13 11.58 0.95 -4.72
CA ARG A 13 11.44 -0.51 -4.79
C ARG A 13 12.21 -1.19 -3.66
N ARG A 14 13.46 -0.80 -3.43
CA ARG A 14 14.27 -1.31 -2.32
C ARG A 14 13.54 -1.08 -1.00
N PHE A 15 13.02 0.13 -0.77
CA PHE A 15 12.27 0.49 0.43
C PHE A 15 11.06 -0.43 0.63
N PHE A 16 10.17 -0.55 -0.36
CA PHE A 16 8.99 -1.41 -0.23
C PHE A 16 9.32 -2.90 -0.07
N LEU A 17 10.46 -3.38 -0.56
CA LEU A 17 10.85 -4.79 -0.43
C LEU A 17 11.59 -5.10 0.89
N LYS A 18 11.76 -4.12 1.79
CA LYS A 18 12.22 -4.36 3.16
C LYS A 18 11.17 -5.16 3.93
N GLU A 19 11.62 -6.01 4.85
CA GLU A 19 10.70 -6.85 5.62
C GLU A 19 9.80 -6.02 6.54
N GLU A 20 10.33 -4.93 7.08
CA GLU A 20 9.62 -3.97 7.93
C GLU A 20 8.57 -3.18 7.15
N SER A 21 8.75 -3.01 5.83
CA SER A 21 7.75 -2.40 4.94
C SER A 21 6.67 -3.38 4.50
N TYR A 22 6.98 -4.68 4.47
CA TYR A 22 6.02 -5.74 4.15
C TYR A 22 5.12 -6.08 5.34
N PHE A 23 5.67 -6.17 6.55
CA PHE A 23 4.93 -6.45 7.76
C PHE A 23 5.56 -5.73 8.96
N ASN A 24 4.81 -4.80 9.56
CA ASN A 24 5.32 -3.85 10.56
C ASN A 24 4.82 -4.10 11.99
N PHE A 25 4.28 -5.28 12.27
CA PHE A 25 3.87 -5.66 13.62
C PHE A 25 4.90 -6.60 14.25
N ASP A 26 4.98 -6.55 15.58
CA ASP A 26 5.89 -7.38 16.35
C ASP A 26 5.58 -8.87 16.14
N LEU A 27 6.53 -9.57 15.53
CA LEU A 27 6.55 -11.02 15.45
C LEU A 27 7.76 -11.58 16.18
N PRO A 28 7.72 -12.85 16.62
CA PRO A 28 8.91 -13.52 17.10
C PRO A 28 10.08 -13.43 16.10
N LYS A 29 11.30 -13.22 16.60
CA LYS A 29 12.51 -12.96 15.80
C LYS A 29 12.87 -14.02 14.74
N TYR A 30 12.25 -15.19 14.80
CA TYR A 30 12.43 -16.24 13.81
C TYR A 30 11.56 -16.08 12.55
N PHE A 31 10.61 -15.13 12.54
CA PHE A 31 9.90 -14.72 11.33
C PHE A 31 10.75 -13.68 10.58
N VAL A 32 11.38 -14.12 9.50
CA VAL A 32 12.22 -13.29 8.62
C VAL A 32 11.65 -13.34 7.21
N PHE A 33 11.12 -12.23 6.73
CA PHE A 33 10.43 -12.18 5.42
C PHE A 33 11.36 -11.79 4.28
N GLY A 34 12.49 -11.12 4.56
CA GLY A 34 13.40 -10.62 3.53
C GLY A 34 13.82 -11.69 2.51
N ASN A 35 14.15 -12.90 2.98
CA ASN A 35 14.53 -14.03 2.13
C ASN A 35 13.42 -14.47 1.16
N VAL A 36 12.17 -14.48 1.62
CA VAL A 36 11.02 -14.88 0.79
C VAL A 36 10.72 -13.77 -0.21
N LEU A 37 10.71 -12.51 0.22
CA LEU A 37 10.48 -11.36 -0.66
C LEU A 37 11.53 -11.28 -1.77
N GLN A 38 12.80 -11.50 -1.46
CA GLN A 38 13.88 -11.52 -2.45
C GLN A 38 13.70 -12.64 -3.48
N LYS A 39 13.43 -13.87 -3.03
CA LYS A 39 13.20 -15.02 -3.93
C LYS A 39 11.99 -14.81 -4.84
N VAL A 40 10.91 -14.25 -4.30
CA VAL A 40 9.70 -13.94 -5.06
C VAL A 40 9.98 -12.81 -6.06
N SER A 41 10.69 -11.75 -5.65
CA SER A 41 11.11 -10.66 -6.53
C SER A 41 11.91 -11.20 -7.72
N GLN A 42 12.94 -12.01 -7.46
CA GLN A 42 13.75 -12.64 -8.51
C GLN A 42 12.91 -13.52 -9.46
N LYS A 43 11.90 -14.20 -8.94
CA LYS A 43 11.02 -15.05 -9.76
C LYS A 43 10.07 -14.24 -10.65
N LEU A 44 9.64 -13.07 -10.16
CA LEU A 44 8.75 -12.13 -10.85
C LEU A 44 9.51 -11.15 -11.75
N ASP A 45 10.84 -11.11 -11.72
CA ASP A 45 11.61 -10.23 -12.59
C ASP A 45 11.25 -10.43 -14.07
N ASN A 46 10.84 -9.34 -14.71
CA ASN A 46 10.37 -9.28 -16.11
C ASN A 46 9.15 -10.18 -16.42
N LYS A 47 8.41 -10.62 -15.41
CA LYS A 47 7.20 -11.42 -15.56
C LYS A 47 6.01 -10.75 -14.89
N SER A 48 4.83 -11.04 -15.40
CA SER A 48 3.59 -10.67 -14.73
C SER A 48 3.19 -11.75 -13.73
N LEU A 49 2.51 -11.37 -12.66
CA LEU A 49 1.97 -12.35 -11.71
C LEU A 49 1.02 -13.33 -12.40
N SER A 50 0.27 -12.87 -13.42
CA SER A 50 -0.63 -13.72 -14.21
C SER A 50 0.07 -14.83 -14.99
N ASP A 51 1.37 -14.72 -15.24
CA ASP A 51 2.14 -15.78 -15.91
C ASP A 51 2.26 -17.05 -15.04
N PHE A 52 1.94 -16.94 -13.75
CA PHE A 52 1.98 -18.03 -12.77
C PHE A 52 0.59 -18.60 -12.44
N TYR A 53 -0.48 -18.05 -13.01
CA TYR A 53 -1.83 -18.55 -12.75
C TYR A 53 -2.06 -19.85 -13.51
N SER A 54 -2.56 -20.87 -12.81
CA SER A 54 -3.10 -22.06 -13.47
C SER A 54 -4.36 -21.73 -14.27
N THR A 55 -4.70 -22.59 -15.21
CA THR A 55 -5.95 -22.51 -15.95
C THR A 55 -6.75 -23.80 -15.78
N TYR A 56 -8.07 -23.69 -15.80
CA TYR A 56 -8.98 -24.82 -15.72
C TYR A 56 -10.13 -24.67 -16.71
N LYS A 57 -10.76 -25.78 -17.07
CA LYS A 57 -11.98 -25.81 -17.88
C LYS A 57 -13.18 -25.96 -16.95
N GLU A 58 -14.19 -25.14 -17.18
CA GLU A 58 -15.46 -25.22 -16.45
C GLU A 58 -16.34 -26.31 -17.08
N GLU A 59 -17.04 -27.08 -16.25
CA GLU A 59 -18.01 -28.07 -16.76
C GLU A 59 -19.09 -27.31 -17.54
N ASN A 60 -19.19 -27.58 -18.85
CA ASN A 60 -20.07 -26.94 -19.84
C ASN A 60 -19.57 -25.61 -20.46
N SER A 61 -18.28 -25.30 -20.41
CA SER A 61 -17.69 -24.19 -21.20
C SER A 61 -16.47 -24.64 -22.01
N GLU A 62 -16.40 -24.23 -23.28
CA GLU A 62 -15.19 -24.39 -24.10
C GLU A 62 -14.05 -23.44 -23.67
N LYS A 63 -14.35 -22.44 -22.83
CA LYS A 63 -13.38 -21.41 -22.41
C LYS A 63 -12.58 -21.88 -21.20
N CYS A 64 -11.25 -21.86 -21.32
CA CYS A 64 -10.35 -21.99 -20.18
C CYS A 64 -10.40 -20.70 -19.34
N LYS A 65 -10.64 -20.82 -18.03
CA LYS A 65 -10.57 -19.72 -17.07
C LYS A 65 -9.23 -19.72 -16.34
N SER A 66 -8.76 -18.54 -15.96
CA SER A 66 -7.57 -18.38 -15.13
C SER A 66 -7.93 -18.45 -13.64
N CYS A 67 -7.07 -19.11 -12.87
CA CYS A 67 -7.13 -19.17 -11.41
C CYS A 67 -6.61 -17.85 -10.81
N GLU A 68 -7.37 -16.76 -10.98
CA GLU A 68 -7.01 -15.48 -10.39
C GLU A 68 -7.18 -15.52 -8.85
N PRO A 69 -6.28 -14.87 -8.09
CA PRO A 69 -6.33 -14.84 -6.62
C PRO A 69 -7.67 -14.36 -6.06
N CYS A 70 -8.32 -13.37 -6.68
CA CYS A 70 -9.63 -12.87 -6.26
C CYS A 70 -10.75 -13.93 -6.26
N ASN A 71 -10.55 -15.08 -6.91
CA ASN A 71 -11.53 -16.14 -7.01
C ASN A 71 -11.41 -17.19 -5.89
N TYR A 72 -10.46 -17.02 -4.97
CA TYR A 72 -10.18 -17.96 -3.90
C TYR A 72 -10.23 -17.27 -2.56
N ASP A 73 -10.78 -17.96 -1.56
CA ASP A 73 -10.77 -17.48 -0.19
C ASP A 73 -9.41 -17.69 0.46
N ARG A 74 -9.05 -16.81 1.41
CA ARG A 74 -7.89 -16.95 2.30
C ARG A 74 -6.56 -16.96 1.53
N VAL A 75 -6.48 -16.15 0.47
CA VAL A 75 -5.21 -15.91 -0.23
C VAL A 75 -4.22 -15.20 0.69
N ASN A 76 -4.73 -14.25 1.48
CA ASN A 76 -3.99 -13.60 2.55
C ASN A 76 -4.23 -14.31 3.89
N TYR A 77 -3.22 -14.31 4.75
CA TYR A 77 -3.33 -14.91 6.08
C TYR A 77 -3.86 -13.88 7.09
N LYS A 78 -4.99 -14.19 7.74
CA LYS A 78 -5.62 -13.33 8.75
C LYS A 78 -5.09 -13.65 10.14
N LEU A 79 -4.42 -12.68 10.76
CA LEU A 79 -4.00 -12.68 12.15
C LEU A 79 -5.03 -11.90 12.99
N LEU A 80 -5.58 -12.51 14.02
CA LEU A 80 -6.48 -11.81 14.94
C LEU A 80 -5.68 -11.32 16.14
N ASN A 81 -5.60 -10.00 16.31
CA ASN A 81 -4.95 -9.40 17.46
C ASN A 81 -6.00 -8.84 18.43
N ASN A 82 -5.82 -9.12 19.72
CA ASN A 82 -6.65 -8.58 20.80
C ASN A 82 -5.79 -7.69 21.69
N LYS A 83 -5.81 -6.39 21.40
CA LYS A 83 -4.98 -5.41 22.13
C LYS A 83 -5.53 -5.13 23.54
N ASP A 84 -6.84 -5.22 23.76
CA ASP A 84 -7.49 -4.63 24.95
C ASP A 84 -8.50 -5.56 25.67
N GLY A 85 -8.59 -6.84 25.27
CA GLY A 85 -9.30 -7.91 25.99
C GLY A 85 -10.83 -7.81 26.04
N ARG A 86 -11.41 -6.61 25.88
CA ARG A 86 -12.83 -6.39 26.16
C ARG A 86 -13.74 -6.64 24.96
N TYR A 87 -13.67 -5.96 23.80
CA TYR A 87 -14.65 -6.23 22.73
C TYR A 87 -14.21 -5.92 21.27
N ALA A 88 -12.92 -5.88 20.94
CA ALA A 88 -12.50 -5.62 19.55
C ALA A 88 -11.28 -6.44 19.12
N TRP A 89 -11.53 -7.56 18.44
CA TRP A 89 -10.49 -8.22 17.65
C TRP A 89 -10.17 -7.32 16.44
N ARG A 90 -8.91 -6.94 16.30
CA ARG A 90 -8.44 -6.25 15.09
C ARG A 90 -7.89 -7.31 14.13
N PRO A 91 -8.58 -7.61 13.02
CA PRO A 91 -8.02 -8.49 12.00
C PRO A 91 -6.88 -7.76 11.31
N MET A 92 -5.74 -8.41 11.28
CA MET A 92 -4.58 -8.01 10.50
C MET A 92 -4.37 -9.03 9.40
N GLN A 93 -3.84 -8.60 8.26
CA GLN A 93 -3.60 -9.49 7.13
C GLN A 93 -2.14 -9.49 6.76
N LEU A 94 -1.54 -10.67 6.74
CA LEU A 94 -0.27 -10.91 6.07
C LEU A 94 -0.58 -11.20 4.60
N ILE A 95 -0.31 -10.19 3.75
CA ILE A 95 -0.57 -10.27 2.32
C ILE A 95 0.31 -11.35 1.69
N HIS A 96 -0.20 -12.18 0.79
CA HIS A 96 0.63 -13.19 0.11
C HIS A 96 1.87 -12.54 -0.55
N PRO A 97 3.10 -13.02 -0.30
CA PRO A 97 4.33 -12.37 -0.79
C PRO A 97 4.35 -12.09 -2.29
N ALA A 98 3.82 -13.01 -3.12
CA ALA A 98 3.73 -12.81 -4.57
C ALA A 98 2.84 -11.63 -4.97
N LEU A 99 1.73 -11.39 -4.24
CA LEU A 99 0.84 -10.25 -4.52
C LEU A 99 1.47 -8.94 -4.11
N TYR A 100 2.08 -8.92 -2.92
CA TYR A 100 2.78 -7.75 -2.41
C TYR A 100 3.94 -7.34 -3.31
N VAL A 101 4.84 -8.27 -3.63
CA VAL A 101 6.01 -8.01 -4.47
C VAL A 101 5.59 -7.59 -5.87
N SER A 102 4.55 -8.22 -6.45
CA SER A 102 4.05 -7.82 -7.76
C SER A 102 3.50 -6.39 -7.75
N LEU A 103 2.78 -5.97 -6.70
CA LEU A 103 2.31 -4.61 -6.58
C LEU A 103 3.48 -3.62 -6.41
N ALA A 104 4.43 -3.95 -5.53
CA ALA A 104 5.63 -3.14 -5.31
C ALA A 104 6.42 -2.95 -6.61
N HIS A 105 6.59 -4.00 -7.42
CA HIS A 105 7.23 -3.92 -8.73
C HIS A 105 6.50 -2.97 -9.68
N ILE A 106 5.16 -3.07 -9.75
CA ILE A 106 4.33 -2.24 -10.65
C ILE A 106 4.41 -0.77 -10.26
N ILE A 107 4.20 -0.42 -8.99
CA ILE A 107 4.19 0.98 -8.57
C ILE A 107 5.56 1.64 -8.69
N THR A 108 6.63 0.83 -8.67
CA THR A 108 8.03 1.28 -8.79
C THR A 108 8.65 1.07 -10.17
N GLN A 109 7.84 0.81 -11.20
CA GLN A 109 8.29 1.05 -12.58
C GLN A 109 8.49 2.55 -12.76
N GLU A 110 9.49 2.97 -13.54
CA GLU A 110 9.91 4.37 -13.61
C GLU A 110 8.76 5.33 -14.00
N ASN A 111 8.05 5.02 -15.09
CA ASN A 111 6.90 5.80 -15.57
C ASN A 111 5.77 5.89 -14.53
N HIS A 112 5.52 4.79 -13.84
CA HIS A 112 4.50 4.63 -12.82
C HIS A 112 4.83 5.41 -11.55
N TRP A 113 6.06 5.28 -11.06
CA TRP A 113 6.55 5.99 -9.89
C TRP A 113 6.54 7.49 -10.12
N ASN A 114 7.03 7.94 -11.29
CA ASN A 114 6.97 9.36 -11.67
C ASN A 114 5.52 9.88 -11.68
N THR A 115 4.58 9.10 -12.21
CA THR A 115 3.14 9.47 -12.18
C THR A 115 2.63 9.64 -10.74
N ILE A 116 2.99 8.73 -9.83
CA ILE A 116 2.60 8.81 -8.43
C ILE A 116 3.22 10.05 -7.78
N VAL A 117 4.53 10.26 -7.90
CA VAL A 117 5.24 11.40 -7.31
C VAL A 117 4.68 12.72 -7.84
N THR A 118 4.47 12.86 -9.15
CA THR A 118 3.85 14.05 -9.75
C THR A 118 2.48 14.32 -9.13
N ARG A 119 1.67 13.29 -8.91
CA ARG A 119 0.34 13.47 -8.34
C ARG A 119 0.37 13.92 -6.88
N PHE A 120 1.28 13.38 -6.07
CA PHE A 120 1.48 13.85 -4.70
C PHE A 120 1.99 15.30 -4.66
N THR A 121 2.89 15.67 -5.57
CA THR A 121 3.37 17.06 -5.73
C THR A 121 2.23 18.01 -6.10
N ASP A 122 1.27 17.57 -6.93
CA ASP A 122 0.08 18.36 -7.24
C ASP A 122 -0.81 18.56 -6.01
N PHE A 123 -1.00 17.52 -5.19
CA PHE A 123 -1.78 17.63 -3.95
C PHE A 123 -1.12 18.54 -2.91
N SER A 124 0.21 18.53 -2.82
CA SER A 124 0.95 19.37 -1.87
C SER A 124 0.95 20.86 -2.22
N LYS A 125 0.43 21.26 -3.40
CA LYS A 125 0.26 22.69 -3.75
C LYS A 125 -0.75 23.40 -2.85
N ASN A 126 -1.67 22.66 -2.22
CA ASN A 126 -2.60 23.24 -1.26
C ASN A 126 -1.92 23.32 0.12
N HIS A 127 -1.43 24.50 0.47
CA HIS A 127 -0.75 24.74 1.75
C HIS A 127 -1.65 24.61 2.99
N ASN A 128 -2.97 24.53 2.82
CA ASN A 128 -3.90 24.29 3.92
C ASN A 128 -4.05 22.79 4.26
N ILE A 129 -3.44 21.90 3.47
CA ILE A 129 -3.50 20.45 3.68
C ILE A 129 -2.09 19.91 3.82
N GLU A 130 -1.77 19.39 5.01
CA GLU A 130 -0.51 18.73 5.29
C GLU A 130 -0.71 17.23 5.49
N CYS A 131 0.13 16.42 4.83
CA CYS A 131 0.13 14.97 4.97
C CYS A 131 1.34 14.52 5.80
N SER A 132 1.11 14.30 7.09
CA SER A 132 2.15 13.90 8.06
C SER A 132 2.39 12.38 8.12
N SER A 133 1.62 11.59 7.36
CA SER A 133 1.59 10.12 7.43
C SER A 133 2.39 9.41 6.32
N LEU A 134 3.15 10.16 5.51
CA LEU A 134 4.00 9.56 4.48
C LEU A 134 5.08 8.66 5.11
N PRO A 135 5.31 7.44 4.59
CA PRO A 135 6.37 6.56 5.09
C PRO A 135 7.76 7.20 5.00
N ILE A 136 8.56 6.98 6.04
CA ILE A 136 9.92 7.51 6.19
C ILE A 136 10.87 6.34 6.39
N GLU A 137 12.03 6.40 5.72
CA GLU A 137 13.17 5.55 6.05
C GLU A 137 14.02 6.26 7.11
N ALA A 138 14.19 5.59 8.24
CA ALA A 138 15.06 6.03 9.32
C ALA A 138 16.54 5.90 8.92
N GLY A 139 17.40 6.65 9.61
CA GLY A 139 18.85 6.42 9.54
C GLY A 139 19.27 5.23 10.42
N ASP A 140 20.59 5.04 10.57
CA ASP A 140 21.16 3.82 11.20
C ASP A 140 20.77 3.60 12.69
N ASN A 141 20.25 4.62 13.37
CA ASN A 141 20.06 4.60 14.84
C ASN A 141 18.62 4.28 15.29
N LEU A 142 17.63 4.31 14.40
CA LEU A 142 16.21 4.14 14.73
C LEU A 142 15.52 3.21 13.73
N SER A 143 14.43 2.57 14.16
CA SER A 143 13.55 1.87 13.23
C SER A 143 12.67 2.87 12.46
N ASP A 144 12.29 2.52 11.23
CA ASP A 144 11.33 3.30 10.43
C ASP A 144 10.04 3.61 11.21
N GLN A 145 9.58 2.66 12.03
CA GLN A 145 8.40 2.85 12.88
C GLN A 145 8.64 3.90 13.98
N ALA A 146 9.78 3.84 14.68
CA ALA A 146 10.11 4.82 15.71
C ALA A 146 10.23 6.24 15.12
N GLU A 147 10.83 6.34 13.93
CA GLU A 147 10.93 7.61 13.20
C GLU A 147 9.56 8.12 12.75
N THR A 148 8.69 7.23 12.24
CA THR A 148 7.32 7.58 11.84
C THR A 148 6.50 8.12 13.01
N VAL A 149 6.59 7.48 14.19
CA VAL A 149 5.92 7.94 15.42
C VAL A 149 6.47 9.30 15.86
N SER A 150 7.79 9.48 15.82
CA SER A 150 8.43 10.75 16.20
C SER A 150 8.01 11.89 15.26
N ASN A 151 7.99 11.63 13.95
CA ASN A 151 7.55 12.57 12.94
C ASN A 151 6.07 12.93 13.11
N TRP A 152 5.20 11.96 13.42
CA TRP A 152 3.78 12.25 13.71
C TRP A 152 3.64 13.15 14.95
N TRP A 153 4.36 12.85 16.04
CA TRP A 153 4.31 13.67 17.24
C TRP A 153 4.77 15.12 16.96
N GLN A 154 5.84 15.30 16.18
CA GLN A 154 6.30 16.64 15.80
C GLN A 154 5.29 17.36 14.89
N LEU A 155 4.88 16.74 13.78
CA LEU A 155 4.05 17.40 12.78
C LEU A 155 2.59 17.53 13.18
N THR A 156 2.11 16.77 14.17
CA THR A 156 0.72 16.81 14.63
C THR A 156 0.60 17.38 16.04
N GLU A 157 1.26 16.78 17.03
CA GLU A 157 1.11 17.22 18.43
C GLU A 157 1.79 18.55 18.70
N GLN A 158 3.03 18.77 18.25
CA GLN A 158 3.66 20.09 18.44
C GLN A 158 3.01 21.16 17.57
N LYS A 159 2.65 20.81 16.34
CA LYS A 159 2.00 21.76 15.42
C LYS A 159 0.62 22.21 15.92
N SER A 160 -0.14 21.32 16.56
CA SER A 160 -1.43 21.69 17.15
C SER A 160 -1.28 22.70 18.29
N ILE A 161 -0.22 22.59 19.10
CA ILE A 161 0.10 23.55 20.16
C ILE A 161 0.48 24.91 19.56
N GLU A 162 1.28 24.92 18.49
CA GLU A 162 1.63 26.16 17.77
C GLU A 162 0.36 26.85 17.23
N LEU A 163 -0.50 26.10 16.54
CA LEU A 163 -1.74 26.63 15.95
C LEU A 163 -2.77 27.07 17.01
N ALA A 164 -2.72 26.53 18.22
CA ALA A 164 -3.60 26.95 19.31
C ALA A 164 -3.37 28.41 19.75
N LEU A 165 -2.26 29.05 19.33
CA LEU A 165 -2.04 30.49 19.52
C LEU A 165 -2.86 31.34 18.56
N ASP A 166 -3.20 30.81 17.38
CA ASP A 166 -3.89 31.53 16.31
C ASP A 166 -5.38 31.12 16.19
N PHE A 167 -5.74 29.92 16.65
CA PHE A 167 -7.06 29.34 16.48
C PHE A 167 -7.67 28.89 17.82
N GLU A 168 -8.91 29.30 18.07
CA GLU A 168 -9.65 28.97 19.30
C GLU A 168 -10.30 27.57 19.28
N TYR A 169 -10.56 27.02 18.08
CA TYR A 169 -11.30 25.78 17.90
C TYR A 169 -10.49 24.73 17.14
N LEU A 170 -10.57 23.49 17.62
CA LEU A 170 -9.95 22.31 17.02
C LEU A 170 -11.00 21.22 16.80
N LEU A 171 -11.09 20.72 15.57
CA LEU A 171 -12.01 19.65 15.20
C LEU A 171 -11.21 18.38 14.91
N HIS A 172 -11.50 17.32 15.67
CA HIS A 172 -10.91 16.00 15.45
C HIS A 172 -11.94 15.06 14.81
N THR A 173 -11.49 14.29 13.82
CA THR A 173 -12.30 13.27 13.16
C THR A 173 -11.44 12.05 12.86
N ASP A 174 -12.07 10.87 12.81
CA ASP A 174 -11.43 9.60 12.50
C ASP A 174 -12.35 8.75 11.61
N ILE A 175 -11.75 7.85 10.83
CA ILE A 175 -12.47 6.92 9.94
C ILE A 175 -12.29 5.50 10.47
N VAL A 176 -13.38 4.95 11.02
CA VAL A 176 -13.43 3.56 11.46
C VAL A 176 -13.20 2.65 10.25
N ASP A 177 -12.33 1.65 10.41
CA ASP A 177 -12.01 0.65 9.38
C ASP A 177 -11.65 1.26 8.02
N CYS A 178 -10.79 2.30 8.06
CA CYS A 178 -10.42 3.10 6.90
C CYS A 178 -10.01 2.27 5.69
N TYR A 179 -9.01 1.37 5.84
CA TYR A 179 -8.46 0.61 4.71
C TYR A 179 -9.48 -0.31 4.03
N SER A 180 -10.28 -1.05 4.80
CA SER A 180 -11.30 -1.94 4.23
C SER A 180 -12.49 -1.19 3.64
N SER A 181 -12.68 0.08 4.01
CA SER A 181 -13.72 0.96 3.47
C SER A 181 -13.32 1.68 2.18
N ILE A 182 -12.06 1.55 1.71
CA ILE A 182 -11.60 2.21 0.48
C ILE A 182 -12.22 1.51 -0.74
N TYR A 183 -13.03 2.24 -1.49
CA TYR A 183 -13.48 1.81 -2.83
C TYR A 183 -12.29 1.82 -3.79
N THR A 184 -11.78 0.66 -4.21
CA THR A 184 -10.49 0.54 -4.93
C THR A 184 -10.40 1.37 -6.21
N HIS A 185 -11.51 1.55 -6.94
CA HIS A 185 -11.59 2.44 -8.10
C HIS A 185 -11.32 3.91 -7.77
N SER A 186 -11.54 4.35 -6.53
CA SER A 186 -11.23 5.71 -6.09
C SER A 186 -9.73 6.00 -6.14
N ILE A 187 -8.85 4.99 -6.04
CA ILE A 187 -7.40 5.16 -6.18
C ILE A 187 -7.04 5.54 -7.62
N ALA A 188 -7.69 4.90 -8.61
CA ALA A 188 -7.54 5.30 -10.00
C ALA A 188 -8.00 6.74 -10.24
N TRP A 189 -9.10 7.15 -9.61
CA TRP A 189 -9.59 8.54 -9.69
C TRP A 189 -8.67 9.52 -8.98
N ALA A 190 -8.09 9.13 -7.85
CA ALA A 190 -7.14 9.95 -7.12
C ALA A 190 -5.90 10.20 -7.97
N LEU A 191 -5.38 9.17 -8.65
CA LEU A 191 -4.19 9.26 -9.49
C LEU A 191 -4.42 10.00 -10.82
N HIS A 192 -5.56 9.74 -11.48
CA HIS A 192 -5.78 10.16 -12.88
C HIS A 192 -6.93 11.15 -13.06
N THR A 193 -7.59 11.58 -12.00
CA THR A 193 -8.93 12.21 -11.99
C THR A 193 -10.07 11.24 -12.29
N LYS A 194 -11.27 11.58 -11.79
CA LYS A 194 -12.48 10.77 -11.99
C LYS A 194 -12.91 10.73 -13.45
N GLU A 195 -12.71 11.80 -14.21
CA GLU A 195 -13.09 11.89 -15.61
C GLU A 195 -12.27 10.93 -16.48
N GLU A 196 -10.94 11.02 -16.42
CA GLU A 196 -10.07 10.12 -17.19
C GLU A 196 -10.18 8.67 -16.72
N GLY A 197 -10.29 8.43 -15.41
CA GLY A 197 -10.50 7.09 -14.87
C GLY A 197 -11.79 6.43 -15.38
N LYS A 198 -12.86 7.20 -15.62
CA LYS A 198 -14.10 6.69 -16.22
C LYS A 198 -13.96 6.41 -17.72
N LYS A 199 -13.30 7.30 -18.47
CA LYS A 199 -13.11 7.14 -19.93
C LYS A 199 -12.26 5.92 -20.28
N ARG A 200 -11.27 5.61 -19.45
CA ARG A 200 -10.25 4.58 -19.73
C ARG A 200 -10.39 3.37 -18.82
N LYS A 201 -11.63 3.00 -18.49
CA LYS A 201 -11.91 1.84 -17.66
C LYS A 201 -11.32 0.57 -18.30
N GLY A 202 -10.40 -0.09 -17.59
CA GLY A 202 -9.74 -1.31 -18.07
C GLY A 202 -8.49 -1.08 -18.94
N ASP A 203 -8.09 0.18 -19.20
CA ASP A 203 -6.81 0.46 -19.84
C ASP A 203 -5.65 0.09 -18.91
N LYS A 204 -4.89 -0.93 -19.28
CA LYS A 204 -3.74 -1.44 -18.52
C LYS A 204 -2.52 -0.53 -18.59
N LYS A 205 -2.54 0.54 -19.40
CA LYS A 205 -1.49 1.57 -19.40
C LYS A 205 -1.61 2.53 -18.21
N PHE A 206 -2.77 2.55 -17.54
CA PHE A 206 -3.02 3.44 -16.39
C PHE A 206 -2.69 2.71 -15.10
N ILE A 207 -1.66 3.18 -14.40
CA ILE A 207 -1.28 2.60 -13.10
C ILE A 207 -2.43 2.54 -12.10
N GLY A 208 -3.36 3.50 -12.14
CA GLY A 208 -4.52 3.50 -11.25
C GLY A 208 -5.38 2.24 -11.42
N ASN A 209 -5.59 1.81 -12.66
CA ASN A 209 -6.33 0.58 -12.98
C ASN A 209 -5.52 -0.68 -12.60
N LEU A 210 -4.19 -0.62 -12.74
CA LEU A 210 -3.31 -1.72 -12.32
C LEU A 210 -3.37 -1.91 -10.80
N ILE A 211 -3.24 -0.83 -10.02
CA ILE A 211 -3.34 -0.86 -8.56
C ILE A 211 -4.72 -1.37 -8.14
N ASP A 212 -5.79 -0.83 -8.72
CA ASP A 212 -7.17 -1.28 -8.47
C ASP A 212 -7.33 -2.80 -8.68
N LYS A 213 -6.87 -3.32 -9.83
CA LYS A 213 -6.91 -4.77 -10.11
C LYS A 213 -6.07 -5.57 -9.11
N HIS A 214 -4.92 -5.07 -8.70
CA HIS A 214 -4.09 -5.71 -7.67
C HIS A 214 -4.81 -5.76 -6.32
N LEU A 215 -5.46 -4.68 -5.90
CA LEU A 215 -6.20 -4.65 -4.63
C LEU A 215 -7.42 -5.57 -4.65
N GLN A 216 -8.12 -5.69 -5.78
CA GLN A 216 -9.19 -6.68 -5.94
C GLN A 216 -8.68 -8.12 -5.81
N ASN A 217 -7.44 -8.39 -6.22
CA ASN A 217 -6.79 -9.69 -6.01
C ASN A 217 -6.37 -9.92 -4.54
N LEU A 218 -6.32 -8.88 -3.71
CA LEU A 218 -6.05 -9.00 -2.27
C LEU A 218 -7.32 -9.27 -1.44
N THR A 219 -8.51 -9.08 -1.99
CA THR A 219 -9.77 -9.20 -1.24
C THR A 219 -10.36 -10.62 -1.20
N GLY A 220 -9.68 -11.62 -1.79
CA GLY A 220 -10.00 -13.05 -1.68
C GLY A 220 -9.47 -13.70 -0.40
#